data_AF-A0A8T8X9W1-F1
#
_entry.id   AF-A0A8T8X9W1-F1
#
_cell.length_a   1.000
_cell.length_b   1.000
_cell.length_c   1.000
_cell.angle_alpha   90.00
_cell.angle_beta   90.00
_cell.angle_gamma   90.00
#
_symmetry.space_group_name_H-M   'P 1'
#
loop_
_entity.id
_entity.type
_entity.pdbx_description
1 polymer ?
#
loop_
_entity_poly.entity_id
_entity_poly.type
_entity_poly.pdbx_seq_one_letter_code
_entity_poly.pdbx_strand_id
1 'polypeptide(L)'
;MQLLQLKQAIALSLAGVAMAHPGAHEPSSFTDVSKRAFLHNAHRSLSQCAGQLEKRGVHERAASRRAALFEKYKKRSLGLRDTEKVVNTSHHSSLHVTPNTSESELFSKDPVCILAPEGEVGPFWVKGELIRHDISDGEAGVPIILDGQFIDINTCEPIQDLYWDVWNCNSTGIYSGVQSSMNGNGNDASNLDKTFLRGIQKTDADGVAGFKTVFPGHYSGRATHVHVIAHVGAQLLPNNTLTGGHIPHIGQLFFDQDLISQVEATYPYNTSTVAITENADDHVVIVETEDSDSDPFFEYALLGDSIEDGILAWVTLGINVTASHDSSATWASTLTSSGGVINEDSSSGVDM
;
A
#
# COMPACT_ATOMS: atom_id res chain seq x y z
N MET A 1 -48.29 -16.26 56.27
CA MET A 1 -47.40 -17.42 55.99
C MET A 1 -47.61 -17.79 54.53
N GLN A 2 -46.62 -17.96 53.66
CA GLN A 2 -45.16 -17.75 53.68
C GLN A 2 -44.80 -17.27 52.25
N LEU A 3 -44.07 -16.16 52.09
CA LEU A 3 -42.61 -16.09 51.92
C LEU A 3 -42.06 -16.81 50.66
N LEU A 4 -41.43 -15.98 49.81
CA LEU A 4 -40.51 -16.21 48.68
C LEU A 4 -40.10 -17.66 48.35
N GLN A 5 -40.01 -17.96 47.04
CA GLN A 5 -38.71 -18.39 46.49
C GLN A 5 -38.46 -17.94 45.04
N LEU A 6 -37.17 -17.80 44.76
CA LEU A 6 -36.52 -17.00 43.74
C LEU A 6 -36.75 -17.48 42.29
N LYS A 7 -36.83 -16.54 41.34
CA LYS A 7 -36.63 -16.83 39.92
C LYS A 7 -35.14 -17.08 39.66
N GLN A 8 -34.79 -18.17 38.98
CA GLN A 8 -33.50 -18.30 38.28
C GLN A 8 -33.79 -18.65 36.82
N ALA A 9 -33.92 -17.63 35.97
CA ALA A 9 -33.73 -17.78 34.54
C ALA A 9 -32.25 -17.52 34.27
N ILE A 10 -31.51 -18.55 33.86
CA ILE A 10 -30.11 -18.41 33.46
C ILE A 10 -30.10 -17.70 32.11
N ALA A 11 -29.75 -16.42 32.11
CA ALA A 11 -29.41 -15.71 30.89
C ALA A 11 -28.03 -16.21 30.43
N LEU A 12 -28.01 -17.22 29.56
CA LEU A 12 -26.80 -17.52 28.79
C LEU A 12 -26.57 -16.35 27.83
N SER A 13 -25.58 -15.54 28.16
CA SER A 13 -24.98 -14.60 27.23
C SER A 13 -24.34 -15.37 26.09
N LEU A 14 -25.00 -15.41 24.93
CA LEU A 14 -24.27 -15.58 23.67
C LEU A 14 -23.47 -14.29 23.44
N ALA A 15 -22.31 -14.21 24.08
CA ALA A 15 -21.20 -13.48 23.50
C ALA A 15 -20.86 -14.23 22.20
N GLY A 16 -21.30 -13.69 21.07
CA GLY A 16 -20.83 -14.15 19.77
C GLY A 16 -19.33 -13.97 19.75
N VAL A 17 -18.58 -15.05 19.88
CA VAL A 17 -17.14 -15.03 19.64
C VAL A 17 -16.99 -14.77 18.15
N ALA A 18 -16.77 -13.50 17.80
CA ALA A 18 -16.18 -13.16 16.52
C ALA A 18 -14.80 -13.85 16.52
N MET A 19 -14.73 -15.00 15.85
CA MET A 19 -13.47 -15.63 15.51
C MET A 19 -12.79 -14.67 14.53
N ALA A 20 -11.96 -13.76 15.05
CA ALA A 20 -10.88 -13.19 14.26
C ALA A 20 -10.11 -14.40 13.71
N HIS A 21 -10.12 -14.57 12.39
CA HIS A 21 -9.47 -15.71 11.77
C HIS A 21 -7.99 -15.68 12.13
N PRO A 22 -7.37 -16.82 12.51
CA PRO A 22 -5.94 -16.90 12.54
C PRO A 22 -5.47 -16.77 11.09
N GLY A 23 -5.04 -15.57 10.71
CA GLY A 23 -4.28 -15.39 9.49
C GLY A 23 -3.10 -16.34 9.55
N ALA A 24 -2.97 -17.22 8.55
CA ALA A 24 -1.80 -18.07 8.45
C ALA A 24 -0.60 -17.15 8.18
N HIS A 25 0.07 -16.72 9.25
CA HIS A 25 1.29 -15.93 9.14
C HIS A 25 2.29 -16.73 8.32
N GLU A 26 2.72 -16.18 7.20
CA GLU A 26 4.00 -16.60 6.66
C GLU A 26 5.07 -16.07 7.63
N PRO A 27 5.81 -16.95 8.32
CA PRO A 27 6.82 -16.51 9.25
C PRO A 27 7.92 -15.83 8.44
N SER A 28 8.01 -14.51 8.58
CA SER A 28 9.06 -13.73 7.93
C SER A 28 10.42 -14.35 8.30
N SER A 29 11.22 -14.66 7.29
CA SER A 29 12.52 -15.33 7.44
C SER A 29 13.49 -14.57 8.37
N PHE A 30 13.29 -13.27 8.55
CA PHE A 30 14.01 -12.43 9.51
C PHE A 30 13.31 -12.36 10.88
N THR A 31 14.11 -12.50 11.95
CA THR A 31 13.68 -12.15 13.32
C THR A 31 13.49 -10.64 13.48
N ASP A 32 12.66 -10.21 14.42
CA ASP A 32 12.42 -8.79 14.74
C ASP A 32 13.71 -8.02 15.06
N VAL A 33 14.71 -8.69 15.64
CA VAL A 33 16.03 -8.11 15.93
C VAL A 33 16.80 -7.84 14.64
N SER A 34 16.75 -8.76 13.67
CA SER A 34 17.37 -8.56 12.36
C SER A 34 16.62 -7.53 11.49
N LYS A 35 15.29 -7.44 11.58
CA LYS A 35 14.52 -6.38 10.92
C LYS A 35 14.88 -5.00 11.47
N ARG A 36 14.84 -4.82 12.79
CA ARG A 36 15.25 -3.56 13.45
C ARG A 36 16.70 -3.17 13.12
N ALA A 37 17.62 -4.15 13.13
CA ALA A 37 19.01 -3.90 12.73
C ALA A 37 19.14 -3.44 11.27
N PHE A 38 18.36 -4.00 10.34
CA PHE A 38 18.31 -3.52 8.95
C PHE A 38 17.73 -2.11 8.88
N LEU A 39 16.54 -1.87 9.44
CA LEU A 39 15.84 -0.58 9.36
C LEU A 39 16.73 0.58 9.84
N HIS A 40 17.32 0.44 11.02
CA HIS A 40 18.26 1.43 11.57
C HIS A 40 19.54 1.60 10.73
N ASN A 41 20.06 0.53 10.11
CA ASN A 41 21.24 0.63 9.24
C ASN A 41 20.90 1.27 7.89
N ALA A 42 19.74 0.96 7.32
CA ALA A 42 19.26 1.54 6.08
C ALA A 42 18.93 3.03 6.27
N HIS A 43 18.32 3.42 7.40
CA HIS A 43 18.15 4.83 7.77
C HIS A 43 19.49 5.56 7.91
N ARG A 44 20.46 4.95 8.57
CA ARG A 44 21.83 5.50 8.65
C ARG A 44 22.48 5.69 7.28
N SER A 45 22.22 4.80 6.32
CA SER A 45 22.74 4.92 4.95
C SER A 45 22.01 6.01 4.16
N LEU A 46 20.69 6.09 4.25
CA LEU A 46 19.88 7.02 3.47
C LEU A 46 19.94 8.45 3.99
N SER A 47 20.08 8.65 5.31
CA SER A 47 20.43 9.95 5.90
C SER A 47 21.83 10.43 5.47
N GLN A 48 22.78 9.52 5.18
CA GLN A 48 24.06 9.88 4.54
C GLN A 48 23.90 10.21 3.04
N CYS A 49 22.89 9.64 2.38
CA CYS A 49 22.55 9.95 0.99
C CYS A 49 21.89 11.31 0.79
N ALA A 50 21.18 11.87 1.78
CA ALA A 50 20.42 13.12 1.65
C ALA A 50 21.22 14.25 0.98
N GLY A 51 22.45 14.51 1.46
CA GLY A 51 23.33 15.55 0.90
C GLY A 51 23.98 15.21 -0.46
N GLN A 52 23.84 13.98 -0.96
CA GLN A 52 24.14 13.62 -2.35
C GLN A 52 22.91 13.82 -3.25
N LEU A 53 21.74 13.35 -2.81
CA LEU A 53 20.47 13.46 -3.54
C LEU A 53 20.12 14.93 -3.81
N GLU A 54 20.29 15.80 -2.81
CA GLU A 54 20.16 17.25 -2.93
C GLU A 54 21.13 17.83 -3.99
N LYS A 55 22.44 17.52 -3.90
CA LYS A 55 23.46 18.02 -4.85
C LYS A 55 23.27 17.49 -6.28
N ARG A 56 22.65 16.32 -6.43
CA ARG A 56 22.27 15.70 -7.71
C ARG A 56 20.92 16.23 -8.23
N GLY A 57 20.25 17.12 -7.49
CA GLY A 57 18.93 17.68 -7.85
C GLY A 57 17.80 16.64 -7.86
N VAL A 58 17.92 15.52 -7.14
CA VAL A 58 16.93 14.43 -7.16
C VAL A 58 15.62 14.91 -6.54
N HIS A 59 15.65 15.51 -5.36
CA HIS A 59 14.47 16.06 -4.69
C HIS A 59 13.82 17.18 -5.53
N GLU A 60 14.61 18.06 -6.16
CA GLU A 60 14.10 19.12 -7.05
C GLU A 60 13.33 18.56 -8.26
N ARG A 61 13.80 17.45 -8.85
CA ARG A 61 13.11 16.77 -9.96
C ARG A 61 11.92 15.94 -9.49
N ALA A 62 11.96 15.35 -8.30
CA ALA A 62 10.81 14.70 -7.68
C ALA A 62 9.69 15.73 -7.42
N ALA A 63 10.03 16.85 -6.77
CA ALA A 63 9.14 17.99 -6.55
C ALA A 63 8.53 18.51 -7.86
N SER A 64 9.36 18.78 -8.88
CA SER A 64 8.90 19.28 -10.18
C SER A 64 7.97 18.28 -10.90
N ARG A 65 8.23 16.97 -10.76
CA ARG A 65 7.38 15.90 -11.32
C ARG A 65 6.02 15.83 -10.62
N ARG A 66 6.01 15.87 -9.28
CA ARG A 66 4.77 15.85 -8.49
C ARG A 66 3.94 17.11 -8.69
N ALA A 67 4.58 18.28 -8.86
CA ALA A 67 3.91 19.50 -9.31
C ALA A 67 3.23 19.33 -10.67
N ALA A 68 3.94 18.77 -11.66
CA ALA A 68 3.36 18.50 -12.98
C ALA A 68 2.22 17.47 -12.94
N LEU A 69 2.30 16.45 -12.06
CA LEU A 69 1.21 15.49 -11.82
C LEU A 69 0.00 16.19 -11.18
N PHE A 70 0.21 17.02 -10.16
CA PHE A 70 -0.83 17.79 -9.51
C PHE A 70 -1.52 18.73 -10.50
N GLU A 71 -0.79 19.55 -11.25
CA GLU A 71 -1.36 20.44 -12.26
C GLU A 71 -2.12 19.71 -13.38
N LYS A 72 -1.69 18.50 -13.72
CA LYS A 72 -2.33 17.65 -14.73
C LYS A 72 -3.65 17.05 -14.25
N TYR A 73 -3.73 16.63 -12.99
CA TYR A 73 -4.87 15.88 -12.47
C TYR A 73 -5.81 16.70 -11.57
N LYS A 74 -5.41 17.90 -11.12
CA LYS A 74 -6.27 18.75 -10.27
C LYS A 74 -7.56 19.14 -10.99
N LYS A 75 -8.67 18.97 -10.29
CA LYS A 75 -9.98 19.49 -10.68
C LYS A 75 -10.08 20.93 -10.20
N ARG A 76 -10.49 21.83 -11.09
CA ARG A 76 -10.62 23.26 -10.78
C ARG A 76 -12.01 23.58 -10.26
N SER A 77 -12.11 23.74 -8.96
CA SER A 77 -13.31 24.15 -8.24
C SER A 77 -13.57 25.65 -8.42
N LEU A 78 -14.83 26.02 -8.66
CA LEU A 78 -15.27 27.42 -8.71
C LEU A 78 -15.76 27.92 -7.34
N GLY A 79 -14.96 27.70 -6.29
CA GLY A 79 -14.87 28.61 -5.14
C GLY A 79 -15.24 28.09 -3.73
N LEU A 80 -14.47 28.63 -2.76
CA LEU A 80 -14.77 28.88 -1.33
C LEU A 80 -14.47 27.81 -0.25
N ARG A 81 -13.27 27.98 0.33
CA ARG A 81 -12.95 28.14 1.78
C ARG A 81 -13.10 26.96 2.78
N ASP A 82 -11.92 26.49 3.22
CA ASP A 82 -11.36 26.60 4.59
C ASP A 82 -12.15 26.04 5.79
N THR A 83 -11.62 24.95 6.37
CA THR A 83 -11.60 24.70 7.84
C THR A 83 -10.39 23.84 8.27
N GLU A 84 -9.48 24.37 9.09
CA GLU A 84 -8.45 23.60 9.82
C GLU A 84 -9.03 22.62 10.87
N LYS A 85 -8.35 21.47 11.07
CA LYS A 85 -8.02 20.99 12.43
C LYS A 85 -6.89 19.94 12.49
N VAL A 86 -6.26 19.86 13.67
CA VAL A 86 -5.03 19.12 14.02
C VAL A 86 -5.20 18.60 15.47
N VAL A 87 -4.53 17.56 16.02
CA VAL A 87 -3.30 16.83 15.63
C VAL A 87 -3.38 15.35 16.06
N ASN A 88 -2.92 14.42 15.21
CA ASN A 88 -1.89 13.44 15.56
C ASN A 88 -1.01 13.22 14.30
N THR A 89 0.32 13.04 14.41
CA THR A 89 1.30 13.21 13.32
C THR A 89 0.76 12.86 11.92
N SER A 90 0.47 13.89 11.12
CA SER A 90 -0.17 13.74 9.83
C SER A 90 0.81 14.06 8.71
N HIS A 91 0.85 13.17 7.72
CA HIS A 91 1.52 13.32 6.42
C HIS A 91 0.63 14.10 5.43
N HIS A 92 -0.52 14.60 5.87
CA HIS A 92 -1.12 15.77 5.25
C HIS A 92 -0.14 16.95 5.41
N SER A 93 0.38 17.44 4.30
CA SER A 93 1.27 18.60 4.30
C SER A 93 0.68 19.74 5.15
N SER A 94 1.43 20.17 6.18
CA SER A 94 1.05 21.29 7.07
C SER A 94 1.00 22.65 6.36
N LEU A 95 1.37 22.67 5.08
CA LEU A 95 1.24 23.80 4.19
C LEU A 95 -0.24 24.04 3.86
N HIS A 96 -0.75 25.24 4.15
CA HIS A 96 -2.06 25.65 3.67
C HIS A 96 -2.01 25.79 2.13
N VAL A 97 -2.50 24.77 1.43
CA VAL A 97 -2.55 24.74 -0.02
C VAL A 97 -3.66 25.67 -0.52
N THR A 98 -3.25 26.82 -1.02
CA THR A 98 -4.09 27.80 -1.69
C THR A 98 -3.82 27.79 -3.19
N PRO A 99 -4.68 28.39 -4.04
CA PRO A 99 -4.39 28.58 -5.46
C PRO A 99 -3.11 29.40 -5.79
N ASN A 100 -2.44 29.97 -4.77
CA ASN A 100 -1.21 30.74 -4.89
C ASN A 100 -0.01 30.08 -4.19
N THR A 101 -0.18 28.91 -3.56
CA THR A 101 0.90 28.19 -2.87
C THR A 101 1.89 27.65 -3.91
N SER A 102 3.19 27.85 -3.68
CA SER A 102 4.19 27.55 -4.72
C SER A 102 4.52 26.06 -4.80
N GLU A 103 4.76 25.58 -6.03
CA GLU A 103 5.11 24.18 -6.31
C GLU A 103 6.38 23.74 -5.53
N SER A 104 7.37 24.62 -5.42
CA SER A 104 8.58 24.40 -4.63
C SER A 104 8.35 24.28 -3.12
N GLU A 105 7.23 24.78 -2.61
CA GLU A 105 6.89 24.78 -1.18
C GLU A 105 6.07 23.53 -0.83
N LEU A 106 5.15 23.13 -1.72
CA LEU A 106 4.36 21.90 -1.66
C LEU A 106 5.21 20.63 -1.52
N PHE A 107 6.29 20.52 -2.28
CA PHE A 107 7.14 19.32 -2.34
C PHE A 107 8.55 19.59 -1.77
N SER A 108 8.67 20.52 -0.81
CA SER A 108 9.95 20.93 -0.23
C SER A 108 10.59 19.91 0.72
N LYS A 109 9.83 18.87 1.11
CA LYS A 109 10.27 17.80 1.99
C LYS A 109 9.82 16.45 1.41
N ASP A 110 10.79 15.62 1.08
CA ASP A 110 10.58 14.20 0.84
C ASP A 110 10.82 13.47 2.18
N PRO A 111 9.80 12.97 2.89
CA PRO A 111 10.05 11.89 3.84
C PRO A 111 10.55 10.70 3.04
N VAL A 112 11.58 10.05 3.57
CA VAL A 112 12.21 8.93 2.89
C VAL A 112 11.87 7.67 3.66
N CYS A 113 10.88 6.97 3.12
CA CYS A 113 10.43 5.67 3.60
C CYS A 113 11.56 4.65 3.46
N ILE A 114 11.77 3.87 4.51
CA ILE A 114 12.76 2.79 4.53
C ILE A 114 12.03 1.58 5.04
N LEU A 115 11.38 0.90 4.11
CA LEU A 115 10.66 -0.32 4.40
C LEU A 115 11.62 -1.40 4.91
N ALA A 116 11.07 -2.32 5.71
CA ALA A 116 11.77 -3.45 6.29
C ALA A 116 12.53 -4.27 5.22
N PRO A 117 13.55 -5.08 5.59
CA PRO A 117 14.16 -5.97 4.60
C PRO A 117 13.11 -6.97 4.07
N GLU A 118 12.11 -7.28 4.89
CA GLU A 118 11.02 -8.19 4.60
C GLU A 118 9.77 -7.66 5.30
N GLY A 119 8.93 -6.92 4.57
CA GLY A 119 7.53 -6.76 4.91
C GLY A 119 6.72 -8.01 4.53
N GLU A 120 5.44 -8.01 4.86
CA GLU A 120 4.54 -9.15 4.60
C GLU A 120 4.01 -9.10 3.15
N VAL A 121 4.27 -10.11 2.31
CA VAL A 121 3.59 -10.25 1.00
C VAL A 121 2.08 -10.39 1.18
N GLY A 122 1.69 -11.14 2.21
CA GLY A 122 0.30 -11.54 2.43
C GLY A 122 -0.19 -12.54 1.37
N PRO A 123 -1.37 -13.13 1.59
CA PRO A 123 -1.81 -14.31 0.85
C PRO A 123 -2.40 -14.01 -0.54
N PHE A 124 -2.08 -12.85 -1.15
CA PHE A 124 -2.84 -12.28 -2.28
C PHE A 124 -1.99 -11.75 -3.46
N TRP A 125 -0.67 -11.95 -3.49
CA TRP A 125 0.13 -11.65 -4.68
C TRP A 125 -0.16 -12.63 -5.83
N VAL A 126 -0.10 -12.16 -7.08
CA VAL A 126 -0.46 -12.93 -8.28
C VAL A 126 0.66 -12.85 -9.32
N LYS A 127 1.24 -13.99 -9.70
CA LYS A 127 2.31 -13.97 -10.73
C LYS A 127 1.75 -13.74 -12.13
N GLY A 128 2.54 -13.09 -12.98
CA GLY A 128 2.16 -12.85 -14.38
C GLY A 128 1.31 -11.59 -14.60
N GLU A 129 1.29 -10.67 -13.64
CA GLU A 129 0.63 -9.37 -13.73
C GLU A 129 1.17 -8.49 -14.89
N LEU A 130 0.37 -7.49 -15.26
CA LEU A 130 0.52 -6.70 -16.49
C LEU A 130 1.28 -5.40 -16.23
N ILE A 131 2.16 -5.01 -17.16
CA ILE A 131 2.78 -3.68 -17.12
C ILE A 131 1.78 -2.61 -17.60
N ARG A 132 1.28 -1.76 -16.71
CA ARG A 132 0.27 -0.75 -17.06
C ARG A 132 0.17 0.38 -16.04
N HIS A 133 -0.14 1.57 -16.53
CA HIS A 133 -0.23 2.78 -15.72
C HIS A 133 -1.61 2.95 -15.05
N ASP A 134 -2.70 2.68 -15.77
CA ASP A 134 -4.04 2.65 -15.18
C ASP A 134 -4.36 1.20 -14.77
N ILE A 135 -4.48 0.98 -13.47
CA ILE A 135 -4.79 -0.33 -12.88
C ILE A 135 -6.23 -0.38 -12.35
N SER A 136 -7.00 0.69 -12.47
CA SER A 136 -8.35 0.78 -11.88
C SER A 136 -9.34 -0.24 -12.44
N ASP A 137 -9.20 -0.64 -13.72
CA ASP A 137 -10.09 -1.55 -14.46
C ASP A 137 -11.60 -1.21 -14.37
N GLY A 138 -11.94 0.02 -13.97
CA GLY A 138 -13.32 0.49 -13.77
C GLY A 138 -13.90 0.25 -12.38
N GLU A 139 -13.11 -0.19 -11.40
CA GLU A 139 -13.54 -0.27 -9.99
C GLU A 139 -13.97 1.10 -9.47
N ALA A 140 -15.03 1.12 -8.65
CA ALA A 140 -15.54 2.33 -8.02
C ALA A 140 -14.73 2.69 -6.77
N GLY A 141 -14.43 3.97 -6.59
CA GLY A 141 -13.67 4.46 -5.44
C GLY A 141 -13.20 5.89 -5.61
N VAL A 142 -12.54 6.42 -4.58
CA VAL A 142 -11.83 7.70 -4.63
C VAL A 142 -10.64 7.56 -5.57
N PRO A 143 -10.52 8.36 -6.66
CA PRO A 143 -9.39 8.24 -7.58
C PRO A 143 -8.07 8.59 -6.89
N ILE A 144 -7.02 7.81 -7.13
CA ILE A 144 -5.68 8.11 -6.61
C ILE A 144 -4.61 7.98 -7.71
N ILE A 145 -3.68 8.92 -7.70
CA ILE A 145 -2.46 8.93 -8.50
C ILE A 145 -1.31 8.60 -7.56
N LEU A 146 -0.61 7.50 -7.81
CA LEU A 146 0.56 7.06 -7.04
C LEU A 146 1.85 7.51 -7.73
N ASP A 147 2.80 8.06 -6.96
CA ASP A 147 4.15 8.45 -7.39
C ASP A 147 5.19 7.84 -6.42
N GLY A 148 5.83 6.74 -6.82
CA GLY A 148 6.83 6.03 -6.03
C GLY A 148 8.23 6.27 -6.57
N GLN A 149 9.09 6.90 -5.78
CA GLN A 149 10.52 7.08 -6.12
C GLN A 149 11.37 6.04 -5.41
N PHE A 150 12.28 5.38 -6.13
CA PHE A 150 13.14 4.32 -5.61
C PHE A 150 14.60 4.76 -5.61
N ILE A 151 15.25 4.71 -4.44
CA ILE A 151 16.65 5.14 -4.23
C ILE A 151 17.47 3.95 -3.71
N ASP A 152 18.64 3.69 -4.30
CA ASP A 152 19.57 2.69 -3.75
C ASP A 152 20.33 3.29 -2.56
N ILE A 153 20.11 2.71 -1.38
CA ILE A 153 20.71 3.16 -0.11
C ILE A 153 22.24 3.00 -0.08
N ASN A 154 22.82 2.18 -0.97
CA ASN A 154 24.25 1.93 -1.02
C ASN A 154 25.00 2.95 -1.89
N THR A 155 24.40 3.38 -3.00
CA THR A 155 25.03 4.28 -3.98
C THR A 155 24.51 5.71 -3.90
N CYS A 156 23.37 5.93 -3.22
CA CYS A 156 22.66 7.21 -3.17
C CYS A 156 22.20 7.71 -4.55
N GLU A 157 21.80 6.78 -5.41
CA GLU A 157 21.34 7.03 -6.78
C GLU A 157 19.90 6.54 -6.95
N PRO A 158 19.07 7.21 -7.79
CA PRO A 158 17.78 6.69 -8.15
C PRO A 158 17.89 5.39 -8.95
N ILE A 159 17.03 4.42 -8.65
CA ILE A 159 17.08 3.08 -9.24
C ILE A 159 16.30 3.10 -10.56
N GLN A 160 16.99 3.39 -11.65
CA GLN A 160 16.46 3.23 -13.00
C GLN A 160 16.19 1.75 -13.31
N ASP A 161 15.17 1.49 -14.13
CA ASP A 161 14.83 0.18 -14.70
C ASP A 161 14.40 -0.91 -13.69
N LEU A 162 14.15 -0.54 -12.42
CA LEU A 162 13.41 -1.34 -11.45
C LEU A 162 11.95 -1.44 -11.88
N TYR A 163 11.30 -2.56 -11.61
CA TYR A 163 9.85 -2.69 -11.77
C TYR A 163 9.18 -2.67 -10.40
N TRP A 164 8.32 -1.69 -10.20
CA TRP A 164 7.42 -1.60 -9.06
C TRP A 164 6.17 -2.40 -9.39
N ASP A 165 5.94 -3.47 -8.66
CA ASP A 165 4.73 -4.27 -8.69
C ASP A 165 3.83 -3.89 -7.51
N VAL A 166 2.56 -3.57 -7.79
CA VAL A 166 1.57 -3.16 -6.80
C VAL A 166 0.27 -3.93 -6.94
N TRP A 167 -0.31 -4.26 -5.79
CA TRP A 167 -1.69 -4.71 -5.71
C TRP A 167 -2.37 -4.19 -4.45
N ASN A 168 -3.68 -4.00 -4.52
CA ASN A 168 -4.51 -3.65 -3.37
C ASN A 168 -5.93 -4.21 -3.52
N CYS A 169 -6.68 -4.30 -2.42
CA CYS A 169 -8.09 -4.66 -2.49
C CYS A 169 -8.94 -3.49 -3.02
N ASN A 170 -10.10 -3.80 -3.57
CA ASN A 170 -11.08 -2.79 -3.94
C ASN A 170 -11.73 -2.15 -2.71
N SER A 171 -12.59 -1.17 -2.93
CA SER A 171 -13.32 -0.42 -1.89
C SER A 171 -14.17 -1.26 -0.94
N THR A 172 -14.33 -2.56 -1.21
CA THR A 172 -15.10 -3.52 -0.39
C THR A 172 -14.24 -4.65 0.19
N GLY A 173 -12.91 -4.53 0.14
CA GLY A 173 -11.98 -5.50 0.73
C GLY A 173 -11.69 -6.74 -0.12
N ILE A 174 -12.04 -6.73 -1.41
CA ILE A 174 -11.84 -7.86 -2.33
C ILE A 174 -10.61 -7.64 -3.20
N TYR A 175 -9.69 -8.60 -3.24
CA TYR A 175 -8.60 -8.65 -4.22
C TYR A 175 -9.03 -9.37 -5.49
N SER A 176 -8.65 -8.84 -6.65
CA SER A 176 -8.80 -9.55 -7.94
C SER A 176 -7.82 -10.74 -8.04
N GLY A 177 -8.02 -11.65 -8.99
CA GLY A 177 -7.09 -12.73 -9.31
C GLY A 177 -7.00 -13.85 -8.27
N VAL A 178 -7.72 -13.75 -7.16
CA VAL A 178 -7.64 -14.65 -6.00
C VAL A 178 -8.99 -15.30 -5.74
N GLN A 179 -9.02 -16.63 -5.65
CA GLN A 179 -10.14 -17.39 -5.12
C GLN A 179 -9.74 -18.02 -3.78
N SER A 180 -10.10 -17.37 -2.68
CA SER A 180 -9.79 -17.83 -1.32
C SER A 180 -10.91 -17.44 -0.36
N SER A 181 -11.18 -18.26 0.65
CA SER A 181 -12.11 -17.94 1.74
C SER A 181 -11.69 -16.68 2.52
N MET A 182 -10.38 -16.39 2.55
CA MET A 182 -9.83 -15.18 3.17
C MET A 182 -10.12 -13.90 2.37
N ASN A 183 -10.47 -14.01 1.08
CA ASN A 183 -10.68 -12.87 0.18
C ASN A 183 -12.11 -12.32 0.19
N GLY A 184 -12.93 -12.67 1.19
CA GLY A 184 -14.35 -12.28 1.31
C GLY A 184 -15.31 -12.90 0.27
N ASN A 185 -14.82 -13.32 -0.89
CA ASN A 185 -15.61 -13.82 -2.01
C ASN A 185 -15.22 -15.23 -2.52
N GLY A 186 -14.53 -16.06 -1.73
CA GLY A 186 -13.88 -17.31 -2.18
C GLY A 186 -14.69 -18.36 -2.97
N ASN A 187 -16.01 -18.23 -3.06
CA ASN A 187 -16.85 -19.05 -3.94
C ASN A 187 -16.96 -18.51 -5.38
N ASP A 188 -16.49 -17.29 -5.66
CA ASP A 188 -16.50 -16.67 -6.99
C ASP A 188 -15.26 -17.06 -7.80
N ALA A 189 -15.38 -18.15 -8.54
CA ALA A 189 -14.35 -18.60 -9.49
C ALA A 189 -14.09 -17.58 -10.63
N SER A 190 -15.03 -16.68 -10.93
CA SER A 190 -14.83 -15.65 -11.97
C SER A 190 -13.85 -14.56 -11.54
N ASN A 191 -13.52 -14.50 -10.25
CA ASN A 191 -12.53 -13.56 -9.71
C ASN A 191 -11.08 -13.90 -10.11
N LEU A 192 -10.77 -15.17 -10.42
CA LEU A 192 -9.43 -15.59 -10.87
C LEU A 192 -8.99 -14.91 -12.17
N ASP A 193 -9.94 -14.61 -13.06
CA ASP A 193 -9.68 -13.95 -14.34
C ASP A 193 -9.73 -12.41 -14.25
N LYS A 194 -9.88 -11.85 -13.02
CA LYS A 194 -9.89 -10.40 -12.79
C LYS A 194 -8.48 -9.89 -12.53
N THR A 195 -8.23 -8.68 -13.01
CA THR A 195 -6.93 -8.01 -12.87
C THR A 195 -7.01 -6.69 -12.11
N PHE A 196 -8.19 -6.23 -11.68
CA PHE A 196 -8.35 -4.88 -11.12
C PHE A 196 -7.41 -4.60 -9.95
N LEU A 197 -6.92 -3.36 -9.87
CA LEU A 197 -6.08 -2.84 -8.79
C LEU A 197 -4.78 -3.63 -8.60
N ARG A 198 -4.26 -4.13 -9.72
CA ARG A 198 -2.97 -4.81 -9.88
C ARG A 198 -2.21 -4.26 -11.05
N GLY A 199 -0.90 -4.08 -10.93
CA GLY A 199 -0.07 -3.81 -12.09
C GLY A 199 1.37 -3.46 -11.77
N ILE A 200 2.16 -3.51 -12.83
CA ILE A 200 3.60 -3.33 -12.78
C ILE A 200 3.97 -2.06 -13.54
N GLN A 201 4.90 -1.26 -13.01
CA GLN A 201 5.46 -0.11 -13.71
C GLN A 201 6.97 -0.06 -13.57
N LYS A 202 7.65 0.18 -14.69
CA LYS A 202 9.09 0.39 -14.73
C LYS A 202 9.45 1.80 -14.27
N THR A 203 10.48 1.94 -13.44
CA THR A 203 11.00 3.24 -13.02
C THR A 203 11.76 3.95 -14.15
N ASP A 204 11.65 5.28 -14.18
CA ASP A 204 12.39 6.14 -15.09
C ASP A 204 13.81 6.46 -14.58
N ALA A 205 14.50 7.39 -15.26
CA ALA A 205 15.86 7.80 -14.93
C ALA A 205 16.00 8.58 -13.60
N ASP A 206 14.89 9.03 -12.99
CA ASP A 206 14.85 9.57 -11.62
C ASP A 206 14.37 8.51 -10.61
N GLY A 207 14.36 7.24 -11.00
CA GLY A 207 13.89 6.13 -10.17
C GLY A 207 12.39 6.17 -9.90
N VAL A 208 11.60 6.90 -10.69
CA VAL A 208 10.17 7.09 -10.41
C VAL A 208 9.30 6.17 -11.26
N ALA A 209 8.38 5.46 -10.61
CA ALA A 209 7.26 4.75 -11.22
C ALA A 209 5.95 5.27 -10.62
N GLY A 210 4.83 5.13 -11.32
CA GLY A 210 3.56 5.65 -10.83
C GLY A 210 2.35 5.09 -11.55
N PHE A 211 1.20 5.17 -10.89
CA PHE A 211 -0.05 4.51 -11.28
C PHE A 211 -1.25 5.45 -11.15
N LYS A 212 -2.31 5.15 -11.91
CA LYS A 212 -3.67 5.62 -11.66
C LYS A 212 -4.50 4.43 -11.16
N THR A 213 -5.07 4.57 -9.97
CA THR A 213 -5.89 3.54 -9.32
C THR A 213 -7.04 4.19 -8.53
N VAL A 214 -7.70 3.45 -7.64
CA VAL A 214 -8.58 4.01 -6.60
C VAL A 214 -8.01 3.71 -5.22
N PHE A 215 -8.35 4.54 -4.24
CA PHE A 215 -7.97 4.35 -2.84
C PHE A 215 -8.46 2.96 -2.37
N PRO A 216 -7.62 2.13 -1.73
CA PRO A 216 -8.02 0.80 -1.30
C PRO A 216 -9.13 0.83 -0.25
N GLY A 217 -9.96 -0.21 -0.20
CA GLY A 217 -10.81 -0.46 0.95
C GLY A 217 -10.05 -1.15 2.08
N HIS A 218 -10.79 -1.64 3.07
CA HIS A 218 -10.27 -2.49 4.14
C HIS A 218 -10.87 -3.90 4.09
N TYR A 219 -10.17 -4.86 4.69
CA TYR A 219 -10.67 -6.20 4.96
C TYR A 219 -10.34 -6.59 6.41
N SER A 220 -11.01 -7.62 6.92
CA SER A 220 -11.03 -7.92 8.36
C SER A 220 -9.64 -8.12 8.94
N GLY A 221 -9.29 -7.33 9.95
CA GLY A 221 -8.06 -7.49 10.72
C GLY A 221 -6.82 -6.83 10.11
N ARG A 222 -6.96 -6.00 9.07
CA ARG A 222 -5.86 -5.27 8.44
C ARG A 222 -6.21 -3.78 8.22
N ALA A 223 -5.23 -2.90 8.43
CA ALA A 223 -5.28 -1.49 8.05
C ALA A 223 -5.39 -1.33 6.52
N THR A 224 -5.71 -0.12 6.06
CA THR A 224 -5.83 0.17 4.63
C THR A 224 -4.45 0.37 4.00
N HIS A 225 -4.10 -0.40 2.97
CA HIS A 225 -2.75 -0.46 2.40
C HIS A 225 -2.69 -0.75 0.90
N VAL A 226 -1.54 -0.42 0.30
CA VAL A 226 -1.08 -0.87 -1.03
C VAL A 226 0.14 -1.75 -0.83
N HIS A 227 0.19 -2.91 -1.47
CA HIS A 227 1.36 -3.79 -1.44
C HIS A 227 2.45 -3.34 -2.41
N VAL A 228 3.69 -3.69 -2.10
CA VAL A 228 4.87 -3.38 -2.90
C VAL A 228 5.75 -4.62 -3.04
N ILE A 229 6.04 -4.99 -4.28
CA ILE A 229 7.23 -5.78 -4.63
C ILE A 229 8.10 -4.96 -5.59
N ALA A 230 9.40 -4.96 -5.33
CA ALA A 230 10.38 -4.42 -6.26
C ALA A 230 11.07 -5.57 -7.00
N HIS A 231 11.17 -5.49 -8.32
CA HIS A 231 11.98 -6.42 -9.13
C HIS A 231 13.15 -5.68 -9.77
N VAL A 232 14.36 -6.20 -9.60
CA VAL A 232 15.59 -5.70 -10.24
C VAL A 232 16.14 -6.75 -11.20
N GLY A 233 16.60 -6.33 -12.37
CA GLY A 233 17.13 -7.22 -13.41
C GLY A 233 16.08 -8.04 -14.16
N ALA A 234 14.79 -7.81 -13.92
CA ALA A 234 13.70 -8.48 -14.63
C ALA A 234 13.61 -8.04 -16.10
N GLN A 235 13.10 -8.93 -16.95
CA GLN A 235 12.94 -8.72 -18.38
C GLN A 235 11.46 -8.62 -18.75
N LEU A 236 11.11 -7.61 -19.55
CA LEU A 236 9.79 -7.46 -20.14
C LEU A 236 9.62 -8.43 -21.30
N LEU A 237 8.56 -9.25 -21.24
CA LEU A 237 8.17 -10.18 -22.29
C LEU A 237 7.22 -9.53 -23.32
N PRO A 238 7.13 -10.05 -24.56
CA PRO A 238 6.27 -9.49 -25.61
C PRO A 238 4.76 -9.49 -25.28
N ASN A 239 4.32 -10.31 -24.33
CA ASN A 239 2.96 -10.34 -23.79
C ASN A 239 2.73 -9.33 -22.64
N ASN A 240 3.67 -8.41 -22.41
CA ASN A 240 3.57 -7.33 -21.43
C ASN A 240 3.56 -7.77 -19.95
N THR A 241 4.25 -8.88 -19.65
CA THR A 241 4.51 -9.41 -18.30
C THR A 241 6.03 -9.48 -18.03
N LEU A 242 6.44 -9.79 -16.79
CA LEU A 242 7.85 -9.93 -16.42
C LEU A 242 8.36 -11.39 -16.37
N THR A 243 9.68 -11.55 -16.46
CA THR A 243 10.40 -12.77 -16.09
C THR A 243 11.83 -12.48 -15.62
N GLY A 244 12.41 -13.39 -14.82
CA GLY A 244 13.77 -13.25 -14.30
C GLY A 244 13.95 -12.08 -13.33
N GLY A 245 15.21 -11.70 -13.10
CA GLY A 245 15.57 -10.77 -12.03
C GLY A 245 15.53 -11.42 -10.64
N HIS A 246 15.58 -10.58 -9.62
CA HIS A 246 15.39 -10.94 -8.21
C HIS A 246 14.57 -9.85 -7.50
N ILE A 247 14.05 -10.18 -6.32
CA ILE A 247 13.23 -9.30 -5.49
C ILE A 247 14.10 -8.72 -4.36
N PRO A 248 14.69 -7.51 -4.50
CA PRO A 248 15.43 -6.87 -3.42
C PRO A 248 14.53 -6.28 -2.33
N HIS A 249 13.21 -6.21 -2.52
CA HIS A 249 12.31 -5.66 -1.52
C HIS A 249 10.84 -6.11 -1.67
N ILE A 250 10.20 -6.30 -0.52
CA ILE A 250 8.80 -6.65 -0.30
C ILE A 250 8.31 -5.79 0.87
N GLY A 251 7.16 -5.12 0.74
CA GLY A 251 6.61 -4.29 1.81
C GLY A 251 5.17 -3.84 1.56
N GLN A 252 4.62 -3.07 2.50
CA GLN A 252 3.31 -2.45 2.38
C GLN A 252 3.44 -0.93 2.57
N LEU A 253 2.51 -0.18 2.00
CA LEU A 253 2.41 1.27 2.11
C LEU A 253 1.03 1.64 2.62
N PHE A 254 0.98 2.48 3.64
CA PHE A 254 -0.22 2.82 4.40
C PHE A 254 -0.63 4.28 4.17
N PHE A 255 -1.79 4.65 4.71
CA PHE A 255 -2.35 5.99 4.64
C PHE A 255 -2.64 6.52 6.04
N ASP A 256 -2.60 7.84 6.21
CA ASP A 256 -2.99 8.49 7.48
C ASP A 256 -4.37 8.01 7.95
N GLN A 257 -4.53 7.77 9.25
CA GLN A 257 -5.81 7.33 9.83
C GLN A 257 -6.94 8.35 9.56
N ASP A 258 -6.62 9.65 9.54
CA ASP A 258 -7.57 10.71 9.21
C ASP A 258 -7.96 10.70 7.72
N LEU A 259 -7.06 10.28 6.82
CA LEU A 259 -7.34 10.11 5.39
C LEU A 259 -8.25 8.89 5.16
N ILE A 260 -7.91 7.75 5.78
CA ILE A 260 -8.72 6.53 5.76
C ILE A 260 -10.14 6.85 6.25
N SER A 261 -10.26 7.53 7.39
CA SER A 261 -11.56 7.88 7.98
C SER A 261 -12.42 8.80 7.09
N GLN A 262 -11.78 9.67 6.30
CA GLN A 262 -12.48 10.49 5.31
C GLN A 262 -12.96 9.67 4.11
N VAL A 263 -12.12 8.79 3.57
CA VAL A 263 -12.50 7.95 2.42
C VAL A 263 -13.59 6.94 2.79
N GLU A 264 -13.50 6.30 3.96
CA GLU A 264 -14.50 5.36 4.50
C GLU A 264 -15.90 5.98 4.69
N ALA A 265 -16.00 7.31 4.83
CA ALA A 265 -17.29 8.00 4.88
C ALA A 265 -17.97 8.12 3.49
N THR A 266 -17.23 7.95 2.40
CA THR A 266 -17.71 8.14 1.01
C THR A 266 -18.28 6.87 0.39
N TYR A 267 -19.06 7.01 -0.69
CA TYR A 267 -19.47 5.87 -1.50
C TYR A 267 -18.32 5.46 -2.45
N PRO A 268 -18.03 4.16 -2.62
CA PRO A 268 -18.76 2.99 -2.10
C PRO A 268 -18.26 2.43 -0.75
N TYR A 269 -17.18 2.97 -0.17
CA TYR A 269 -16.55 2.47 1.06
C TYR A 269 -17.54 2.34 2.23
N ASN A 270 -18.40 3.35 2.42
CA ASN A 270 -19.47 3.38 3.42
C ASN A 270 -20.58 2.30 3.25
N THR A 271 -20.47 1.44 2.22
CA THR A 271 -21.33 0.26 2.05
C THR A 271 -20.71 -1.03 2.60
N SER A 272 -19.43 -1.01 2.98
CA SER A 272 -18.78 -2.12 3.68
C SER A 272 -19.44 -2.37 5.04
N THR A 273 -19.60 -3.64 5.38
CA THR A 273 -20.03 -4.08 6.74
C THR A 273 -18.88 -4.74 7.51
N VAL A 274 -17.66 -4.70 6.97
CA VAL A 274 -16.46 -5.18 7.66
C VAL A 274 -16.09 -4.17 8.75
N ALA A 275 -15.49 -4.66 9.84
CA ALA A 275 -14.96 -3.77 10.87
C ALA A 275 -13.60 -3.22 10.41
N ILE A 276 -13.44 -1.90 10.46
CA ILE A 276 -12.17 -1.22 10.22
C ILE A 276 -11.18 -1.61 11.32
N THR A 277 -9.96 -1.99 10.92
CA THR A 277 -8.80 -2.07 11.81
C THR A 277 -8.03 -0.76 11.67
N GLU A 278 -7.86 -0.02 12.78
CA GLU A 278 -7.08 1.22 12.78
C GLU A 278 -5.57 0.91 12.58
N ASN A 279 -4.82 1.87 12.03
CA ASN A 279 -3.36 1.74 11.85
C ASN A 279 -2.64 1.38 13.16
N ALA A 280 -3.14 1.87 14.31
CA ALA A 280 -2.57 1.59 15.62
C ALA A 280 -2.81 0.15 16.13
N ASP A 281 -3.74 -0.58 15.51
CA ASP A 281 -4.12 -1.95 15.85
C ASP A 281 -3.65 -2.99 14.79
N ASP A 282 -3.13 -2.55 13.63
CA ASP A 282 -2.62 -3.43 12.58
C ASP A 282 -1.21 -3.94 12.87
N HIS A 283 -1.02 -5.26 12.82
CA HIS A 283 0.27 -5.88 13.18
C HIS A 283 1.39 -5.59 12.18
N VAL A 284 1.09 -5.32 10.90
CA VAL A 284 2.10 -4.98 9.89
C VAL A 284 2.55 -3.53 10.08
N VAL A 285 1.61 -2.59 10.30
CA VAL A 285 1.94 -1.20 10.65
C VAL A 285 2.84 -1.17 11.88
N ILE A 286 2.49 -1.92 12.93
CA ILE A 286 3.31 -2.03 14.15
C ILE A 286 4.70 -2.60 13.81
N VAL A 287 4.79 -3.73 13.10
CA VAL A 287 6.08 -4.37 12.76
C VAL A 287 6.96 -3.53 11.83
N GLU A 288 6.36 -2.74 10.93
CA GLU A 288 7.10 -1.87 10.00
C GLU A 288 7.51 -0.54 10.64
N THR A 289 6.92 -0.11 11.77
CA THR A 289 7.23 1.17 12.44
C THR A 289 7.91 1.04 13.81
N GLU A 290 7.65 0.00 14.60
CA GLU A 290 8.12 -0.14 15.99
C GLU A 290 9.67 -0.14 16.09
N ASP A 291 10.20 0.58 17.09
CA ASP A 291 11.64 0.77 17.33
C ASP A 291 12.44 1.24 16.09
N SER A 292 11.79 1.93 15.14
CA SER A 292 12.40 2.32 13.87
C SER A 292 12.14 3.79 13.49
N ASP A 293 12.98 4.30 12.60
CA ASP A 293 12.75 5.57 11.88
C ASP A 293 12.07 5.30 10.51
N SER A 294 11.36 4.17 10.36
CA SER A 294 10.61 3.86 9.15
C SER A 294 9.31 4.65 9.11
N ASP A 295 8.97 5.12 7.92
CA ASP A 295 7.75 5.87 7.64
C ASP A 295 7.07 5.26 6.40
N PRO A 296 6.29 4.18 6.57
CA PRO A 296 5.63 3.46 5.48
C PRO A 296 4.35 4.15 4.99
N PHE A 297 4.14 5.43 5.32
CA PHE A 297 2.95 6.18 4.96
C PHE A 297 3.15 6.95 3.65
N PHE A 298 2.10 7.02 2.83
CA PHE A 298 2.05 7.95 1.72
C PHE A 298 1.84 9.38 2.22
N GLU A 299 2.73 10.29 1.82
CA GLU A 299 2.42 11.72 1.76
C GLU A 299 1.36 11.96 0.68
N TYR A 300 0.52 12.99 0.85
CA TYR A 300 -0.56 13.23 -0.10
C TYR A 300 -1.02 14.68 -0.20
N ALA A 301 -1.69 14.97 -1.32
CA ALA A 301 -2.40 16.21 -1.59
C ALA A 301 -3.74 15.92 -2.28
N LEU A 302 -4.78 16.66 -1.91
CA LEU A 302 -6.10 16.55 -2.54
C LEU A 302 -6.10 17.22 -3.92
N LEU A 303 -6.67 16.53 -4.91
CA LEU A 303 -6.76 17.01 -6.30
C LEU A 303 -7.95 17.95 -6.54
N GLY A 304 -8.79 18.21 -5.54
CA GLY A 304 -9.92 19.16 -5.62
C GLY A 304 -10.43 19.56 -4.24
N ASP A 305 -11.67 20.03 -4.16
CA ASP A 305 -12.25 20.56 -2.91
C ASP A 305 -12.78 19.45 -1.98
N SER A 306 -13.01 18.24 -2.50
CA SER A 306 -13.45 17.08 -1.72
C SER A 306 -12.56 15.85 -1.96
N ILE A 307 -12.65 14.85 -1.08
CA ILE A 307 -11.81 13.65 -1.19
C ILE A 307 -12.12 12.86 -2.47
N GLU A 308 -13.38 12.84 -2.91
CA GLU A 308 -13.86 12.22 -4.15
C GLU A 308 -13.35 12.93 -5.41
N ASP A 309 -12.79 14.14 -5.28
CA ASP A 309 -12.12 14.78 -6.40
C ASP A 309 -10.83 14.06 -6.80
N GLY A 310 -10.19 13.40 -5.83
CA GLY A 310 -9.07 12.49 -6.00
C GLY A 310 -7.87 12.89 -5.15
N ILE A 311 -6.89 12.00 -5.08
CA ILE A 311 -5.69 12.15 -4.26
C ILE A 311 -4.45 11.99 -5.15
N LEU A 312 -3.45 12.87 -5.00
CA LEU A 312 -2.08 12.57 -5.41
C LEU A 312 -1.35 12.09 -4.16
N ALA A 313 -0.83 10.86 -4.18
CA ALA A 313 -0.10 10.26 -3.09
C ALA A 313 1.30 9.85 -3.56
N TRP A 314 2.32 10.12 -2.74
CA TRP A 314 3.71 9.86 -3.08
C TRP A 314 4.51 9.31 -1.90
N VAL A 315 5.58 8.61 -2.24
CA VAL A 315 6.55 8.09 -1.27
C VAL A 315 7.92 7.94 -1.95
N THR A 316 8.99 8.09 -1.18
CA THR A 316 10.35 7.77 -1.63
C THR A 316 10.88 6.58 -0.84
N LEU A 317 11.14 5.45 -1.50
CA LEU A 317 11.60 4.20 -0.90
C LEU A 317 13.12 4.02 -1.00
N GLY A 318 13.77 3.79 0.12
CA GLY A 318 15.16 3.34 0.19
C GLY A 318 15.27 1.81 0.04
N ILE A 319 15.86 1.34 -1.06
CA ILE A 319 16.03 -0.08 -1.37
C ILE A 319 17.50 -0.50 -1.27
N ASN A 320 17.78 -1.69 -0.72
CA ASN A 320 19.08 -2.34 -0.90
C ASN A 320 19.04 -3.24 -2.14
N VAL A 321 19.47 -2.75 -3.30
CA VAL A 321 19.38 -3.49 -4.57
C VAL A 321 20.13 -4.83 -4.62
N THR A 322 21.07 -5.05 -3.70
CA THR A 322 21.83 -6.31 -3.57
C THR A 322 21.17 -7.36 -2.67
N ALA A 323 20.10 -7.01 -1.95
CA ALA A 323 19.31 -7.97 -1.21
C ALA A 323 18.50 -8.87 -2.15
N SER A 324 18.04 -10.03 -1.67
CA SER A 324 17.11 -10.91 -2.38
C SER A 324 16.18 -11.56 -1.36
N HIS A 325 14.89 -11.52 -1.67
CA HIS A 325 13.77 -12.03 -0.87
C HIS A 325 12.91 -13.00 -1.69
N ASP A 326 13.50 -13.60 -2.74
CA ASP A 326 12.81 -14.51 -3.67
C ASP A 326 12.19 -15.73 -2.96
N SER A 327 12.75 -16.14 -1.82
CA SER A 327 12.23 -17.21 -0.96
C SER A 327 10.98 -16.81 -0.15
N SER A 328 10.77 -15.52 0.06
CA SER A 328 9.62 -14.97 0.81
C SER A 328 8.49 -14.51 -0.13
N ALA A 329 8.73 -14.52 -1.46
CA ALA A 329 7.77 -14.10 -2.47
C ALA A 329 6.81 -15.23 -2.87
N THR A 330 5.89 -15.56 -1.97
CA THR A 330 4.81 -16.53 -2.17
C THR A 330 3.62 -15.90 -2.90
N TRP A 331 2.87 -16.69 -3.67
CA TRP A 331 1.80 -16.19 -4.54
C TRP A 331 0.55 -17.07 -4.47
N ALA A 332 -0.62 -16.45 -4.54
CA ALA A 332 -1.92 -17.10 -4.47
C ALA A 332 -2.32 -17.79 -5.78
N SER A 333 -1.97 -17.16 -6.90
CA SER A 333 -2.34 -17.61 -8.24
C SER A 333 -1.36 -17.08 -9.29
N THR A 334 -1.45 -17.60 -10.51
CA THR A 334 -0.71 -17.11 -11.68
C THR A 334 -1.70 -16.75 -12.77
N LEU A 335 -1.66 -15.49 -13.22
CA LEU A 335 -2.34 -15.03 -14.42
C LEU A 335 -1.62 -15.60 -15.64
N THR A 336 -2.33 -16.39 -16.44
CA THR A 336 -1.83 -16.99 -17.68
C THR A 336 -2.57 -16.45 -18.90
N SER A 337 -2.08 -16.76 -20.10
CA SER A 337 -2.78 -16.48 -21.35
C SER A 337 -4.14 -17.18 -21.49
N SER A 338 -4.45 -18.14 -20.61
CA SER A 338 -5.72 -18.89 -20.58
C SER A 338 -6.61 -18.56 -19.37
N GLY A 339 -6.25 -17.54 -18.58
CA GLY A 339 -6.94 -17.19 -17.33
C GLY A 339 -6.08 -17.37 -16.07
N GLY A 340 -6.66 -17.11 -14.91
CA GLY A 340 -6.02 -17.27 -13.61
C GLY A 340 -5.96 -18.73 -13.15
N VAL A 341 -4.81 -19.16 -12.63
CA VAL A 341 -4.58 -20.52 -12.13
C VAL A 341 -4.17 -20.45 -10.66
N ILE A 342 -4.92 -21.10 -9.77
CA ILE A 342 -4.61 -21.16 -8.33
C ILE A 342 -3.25 -21.85 -8.11
N ASN A 343 -2.47 -21.33 -7.18
CA ASN A 343 -1.29 -22.02 -6.67
C ASN A 343 -1.71 -22.98 -5.54
N GLU A 344 -1.80 -24.28 -5.82
CA GLU A 344 -2.23 -25.29 -4.83
C GLU A 344 -1.33 -25.28 -3.57
N ASP A 345 -0.03 -25.03 -3.72
CA ASP A 345 0.91 -24.92 -2.60
C ASP A 345 0.61 -23.72 -1.66
N SER A 346 -0.06 -22.66 -2.15
CA SER A 346 -0.51 -21.55 -1.30
C SER A 346 -1.78 -21.87 -0.49
N SER A 347 -2.51 -22.92 -0.88
CA SER A 347 -3.73 -23.37 -0.20
C SER A 347 -3.48 -24.44 0.87
N SER A 348 -2.29 -25.07 0.88
CA SER A 348 -1.96 -26.16 1.81
C SER A 348 -1.80 -25.77 3.28
N GLY A 349 -2.05 -24.50 3.62
CA GLY A 349 -2.23 -24.05 5.01
C GLY A 349 -3.66 -24.24 5.56
N VAL A 350 -4.63 -24.63 4.73
CA VAL A 350 -6.06 -24.71 5.10
C VAL A 350 -6.67 -26.07 4.74
N ASP A 351 -6.14 -27.13 5.36
CA ASP A 351 -6.77 -28.46 5.35
C ASP A 351 -7.92 -28.53 6.38
N MET A 352 -9.16 -28.45 5.86
CA MET A 352 -10.47 -28.80 6.44
C MET A 352 -10.90 -28.29 7.83
#